data_AF-A0AAX1QHF0-F1
#
_entry.id   AF-A0AAX1QHF0-F1
#
_cell.length_a   1.000
_cell.length_b   1.000
_cell.length_c   1.000
_cell.angle_alpha   90.00
_cell.angle_beta   90.00
_cell.angle_gamma   90.00
#
_symmetry.space_group_name_H-M   'P 1'
#
loop_
_entity.id
_entity.type
_entity.pdbx_description
1 polymer ?
#
loop_
_entity_poly.entity_id
_entity_poly.type
_entity_poly.pdbx_seq_one_letter_code
_entity_poly.pdbx_strand_id
1 'polypeptide(L)'
;MPRNLVLFDLEWNIGYQPFIFNYHGVQQTFRGEIIEIGAVKIDEDANVLDTFSIHLRPRIFRCLQHHIAKVTGLTQEDLDKGEPIIQGLRRFMKWCGPDAEFAEWGMDDVPVLKQNLFLCNLDESRPTVWYDLQQLFLREYPRKEGEGMKLENVVTRMGIPLERPFHDALSDTLYTADLCRMLDLRAGLAAYPSEEDTLRQSLCPTPGDYRDFKVFRGYLDQSMWKLDPVIGTMACPVCGTALQPDDVWLKKGSSGWYTLSQCPVCKGRGGEAGRGVFQKYRMSRRDGLHWAFARCVQMPDDASLVRWKKQKAQYLERQRLKAERQAAEAEAARHIF
;
A
#
# COMPACT_ATOMS: atom_id res chain seq x y z
N MET A 1 1.44 -29.69 6.29
CA MET A 1 2.84 -29.33 6.60
C MET A 1 2.80 -28.05 7.42
N PRO A 2 3.70 -27.83 8.38
CA PRO A 2 3.81 -26.53 9.05
C PRO A 2 4.04 -25.43 8.00
N ARG A 3 3.51 -24.23 8.25
CA ARG A 3 3.69 -23.08 7.34
C ARG A 3 5.17 -22.74 7.23
N ASN A 4 5.64 -22.43 6.02
CA ASN A 4 6.97 -21.85 5.80
C ASN A 4 6.87 -20.33 5.93
N LEU A 5 6.82 -19.83 7.18
CA LEU A 5 6.69 -18.40 7.46
C LEU A 5 8.06 -17.74 7.57
N VAL A 6 8.32 -16.78 6.69
CA VAL A 6 9.56 -15.99 6.64
C VAL A 6 9.25 -14.58 7.14
N LEU A 7 9.74 -14.25 8.33
CA LEU A 7 9.81 -12.86 8.77
C LEU A 7 11.03 -12.23 8.11
N PHE A 8 10.90 -11.01 7.61
CA PHE A 8 12.02 -10.29 7.02
C PHE A 8 11.90 -8.79 7.18
N ASP A 9 13.05 -8.15 7.09
CA ASP A 9 13.23 -6.71 7.10
C ASP A 9 14.31 -6.37 6.06
N LEU A 10 14.21 -5.20 5.44
CA LEU A 10 15.15 -4.73 4.44
C LEU A 10 15.69 -3.36 4.83
N GLU A 11 17.00 -3.19 4.67
CA GLU A 11 17.58 -1.85 4.56
C GLU A 11 17.86 -1.56 3.09
N TRP A 12 17.55 -0.34 2.63
CA TRP A 12 17.75 0.06 1.23
C TRP A 12 18.35 1.46 1.10
N ASN A 13 19.22 1.61 0.10
CA ASN A 13 19.78 2.90 -0.29
C ASN A 13 18.87 3.60 -1.31
N ILE A 14 18.92 4.93 -1.32
CA ILE A 14 18.18 5.78 -2.27
C ILE A 14 19.12 6.75 -2.98
N GLY A 15 18.76 7.17 -4.19
CA GLY A 15 19.49 8.20 -4.91
C GLY A 15 19.15 9.62 -4.44
N TYR A 16 20.06 10.58 -4.68
CA TYR A 16 19.77 12.01 -4.54
C TYR A 16 18.75 12.52 -5.58
N GLN A 17 18.57 11.77 -6.67
CA GLN A 17 17.55 12.00 -7.69
C GLN A 17 16.68 10.75 -7.83
N PRO A 18 15.37 10.90 -8.12
CA PRO A 18 14.51 9.76 -8.38
C PRO A 18 15.02 8.93 -9.56
N PHE A 19 14.99 7.61 -9.42
CA PHE A 19 15.25 6.70 -10.53
C PHE A 19 13.92 6.24 -11.13
N ILE A 20 13.69 6.55 -12.40
CA ILE A 20 12.50 6.13 -13.14
C ILE A 20 12.86 4.91 -13.99
N PHE A 21 12.06 3.86 -13.92
CA PHE A 21 12.23 2.66 -14.72
C PHE A 21 10.92 2.28 -15.42
N ASN A 22 11.04 1.52 -16.50
CA ASN A 22 9.88 1.00 -17.23
C ASN A 22 9.51 -0.37 -16.66
N TYR A 23 8.28 -0.50 -16.16
CA TYR A 23 7.66 -1.75 -15.76
C TYR A 23 6.51 -2.06 -16.71
N HIS A 24 6.73 -3.02 -17.62
CA HIS A 24 5.75 -3.47 -18.62
C HIS A 24 5.05 -2.33 -19.38
N GLY A 25 5.81 -1.33 -19.84
CA GLY A 25 5.29 -0.20 -20.61
C GLY A 25 4.87 1.01 -19.78
N VAL A 26 4.88 0.92 -18.45
CA VAL A 26 4.52 2.02 -17.54
C VAL A 26 5.76 2.52 -16.80
N GLN A 27 5.93 3.85 -16.72
CA GLN A 27 6.99 4.45 -15.92
C GLN A 27 6.67 4.35 -14.42
N GLN A 28 7.64 3.87 -13.65
CA GLN A 28 7.56 3.80 -12.19
C GLN A 28 8.77 4.47 -11.55
N THR A 29 8.56 5.06 -10.37
CA THR A 29 9.65 5.51 -9.51
C THR A 29 10.13 4.35 -8.65
N PHE A 30 11.44 4.12 -8.67
CA PHE A 30 12.09 3.13 -7.84
C PHE A 30 12.18 3.61 -6.39
N ARG A 31 11.75 2.76 -5.46
CA ARG A 31 11.68 3.08 -4.02
C ARG A 31 13.04 3.10 -3.35
N GLY A 32 13.95 2.23 -3.77
CA GLY A 32 15.27 2.08 -3.18
C GLY A 32 15.90 0.75 -3.59
N GLU A 33 17.23 0.71 -3.62
CA GLU A 33 18.00 -0.49 -3.92
C GLU A 33 18.41 -1.17 -2.61
N ILE A 34 18.10 -2.46 -2.46
CA ILE A 34 18.33 -3.17 -1.21
C ILE A 34 19.83 -3.28 -0.93
N ILE A 35 20.24 -2.95 0.29
CA ILE A 35 21.62 -3.00 0.77
C ILE A 35 21.82 -3.94 1.95
N GLU A 36 20.74 -4.35 2.61
CA GLU A 36 20.76 -5.40 3.62
C GLU A 36 19.46 -6.21 3.57
N ILE A 37 19.55 -7.51 3.83
CA ILE A 37 18.39 -8.38 4.06
C ILE A 37 18.62 -9.11 5.36
N GLY A 38 17.69 -8.95 6.31
CA GLY A 38 17.57 -9.78 7.49
C GLY A 38 16.30 -10.60 7.38
N ALA A 39 16.39 -11.90 7.69
CA ALA A 39 15.22 -12.77 7.68
C ALA A 39 15.36 -13.92 8.66
N VAL A 40 14.23 -14.40 9.17
CA VAL A 40 14.16 -15.61 9.99
C VAL A 40 12.97 -16.47 9.55
N LYS A 41 13.16 -17.78 9.57
CA LYS A 41 12.05 -18.73 9.49
C LYS A 41 11.54 -18.98 10.90
N ILE A 42 10.23 -18.93 11.07
CA ILE A 42 9.60 -19.26 12.35
C ILE A 42 8.55 -20.36 12.19
N ASP A 43 8.31 -21.09 13.28
CA ASP A 43 7.11 -21.92 13.40
C ASP A 43 5.89 -21.11 13.87
N GLU A 44 4.77 -21.80 14.08
CA GLU A 44 3.50 -21.18 14.49
C GLU A 44 3.50 -20.66 15.94
N ASP A 45 4.52 -21.01 16.74
CA ASP A 45 4.74 -20.53 18.10
C ASP A 45 5.83 -19.42 18.14
N ALA A 46 6.23 -18.92 16.97
CA ALA A 46 7.29 -17.93 16.77
C ALA A 46 8.68 -18.38 17.27
N ASN A 47 8.96 -19.69 17.32
CA ASN A 47 10.32 -20.18 17.52
C ASN A 47 11.13 -19.98 16.25
N VAL A 48 12.35 -19.46 16.36
CA VAL A 48 13.24 -19.26 15.22
C VAL A 48 13.83 -20.61 14.82
N LEU A 49 13.59 -21.01 13.58
CA LEU A 49 14.03 -22.27 12.99
C LEU A 49 15.34 -22.11 12.20
N ASP A 50 15.50 -20.96 11.54
CA ASP A 50 16.66 -20.64 10.72
C ASP A 50 16.78 -19.13 10.55
N THR A 51 17.98 -18.63 10.28
CA THR A 51 18.25 -17.20 10.06
C THR A 51 19.00 -16.97 8.76
N PHE A 52 18.78 -15.80 8.17
CA PHE A 52 19.46 -15.35 6.97
C PHE A 52 19.82 -13.87 7.13
N SER A 53 21.08 -13.54 6.86
CA SER A 53 21.53 -12.16 6.79
C SER A 53 22.53 -12.01 5.66
N ILE A 54 22.39 -10.92 4.90
CA ILE A 54 23.33 -10.57 3.84
C ILE A 54 23.36 -9.06 3.61
N HIS A 55 24.58 -8.52 3.47
CA HIS A 55 24.81 -7.17 2.97
C HIS A 55 24.96 -7.21 1.46
N LEU A 56 24.34 -6.28 0.76
CA LEU A 56 24.24 -6.23 -0.69
C LEU A 56 24.91 -4.98 -1.25
N ARG A 57 25.68 -5.19 -2.31
CA ARG A 57 26.27 -4.10 -3.07
C ARG A 57 25.34 -3.67 -4.22
N PRO A 58 24.83 -2.42 -4.19
CA PRO A 58 23.94 -1.87 -5.20
C PRO A 58 24.64 -1.66 -6.55
N ARG A 59 23.87 -1.65 -7.64
CA ARG A 59 24.34 -1.36 -9.01
C ARG A 59 23.79 -0.04 -9.57
N ILE A 60 22.69 0.49 -9.02
CA ILE A 60 22.05 1.76 -9.42
C ILE A 60 22.49 2.87 -8.46
N PHE A 61 22.18 2.75 -7.17
CA PHE A 61 22.49 3.75 -6.14
C PHE A 61 23.78 3.38 -5.40
N ARG A 62 24.92 3.56 -6.09
CA ARG A 62 26.24 3.13 -5.59
C ARG A 62 26.84 4.02 -4.51
N CYS A 63 26.43 5.30 -4.47
CA CYS A 63 26.85 6.23 -3.43
C CYS A 63 25.86 6.12 -2.27
N LEU A 64 26.34 5.76 -1.09
CA LEU A 64 25.54 5.67 0.12
C LEU A 64 24.99 7.06 0.46
N GLN A 65 23.68 7.16 0.58
CA GLN A 65 23.04 8.42 0.89
C GLN A 65 23.25 8.77 2.36
N HIS A 66 23.56 10.03 2.66
CA HIS A 66 23.98 10.48 3.99
C HIS A 66 22.98 10.16 5.12
N HIS A 67 21.68 10.33 4.87
CA HIS A 67 20.64 9.97 5.83
C HIS A 67 20.58 8.45 6.05
N ILE A 68 20.73 7.63 5.01
CA ILE A 68 20.77 6.16 5.14
C ILE A 68 22.01 5.72 5.94
N ALA A 69 23.19 6.28 5.64
CA ALA A 69 24.41 6.03 6.42
C ALA A 69 24.22 6.36 7.90
N LYS A 70 23.55 7.48 8.20
CA LYS A 70 23.29 7.90 9.59
C LYS A 70 22.33 6.96 10.32
N VAL A 71 21.32 6.44 9.63
CA VAL A 71 20.27 5.61 10.23
C VAL A 71 20.76 4.18 10.44
N THR A 72 21.36 3.58 9.41
CA THR A 72 21.85 2.18 9.42
C THR A 72 23.22 2.02 10.08
N GLY A 73 23.99 3.11 10.21
CA GLY A 73 25.39 3.06 10.66
C GLY A 73 26.37 2.52 9.61
N LEU A 74 25.91 2.16 8.41
CA LEU A 74 26.76 1.67 7.33
C LEU A 74 27.69 2.75 6.79
N THR A 75 28.92 2.35 6.46
CA THR A 75 29.84 3.18 5.70
C THR A 75 29.77 2.86 4.20
N GLN A 76 30.31 3.74 3.36
CA GLN A 76 30.47 3.45 1.92
C GLN A 76 31.33 2.21 1.70
N GLU A 77 32.33 1.97 2.55
CA GLU A 77 33.19 0.79 2.44
C GLU A 77 32.41 -0.50 2.73
N ASP A 78 31.49 -0.49 3.70
CA ASP A 78 30.61 -1.63 3.98
C ASP A 78 29.69 -1.90 2.78
N LEU A 79 29.11 -0.84 2.21
CA LEU A 79 28.28 -0.93 1.00
C LEU A 79 29.05 -1.56 -0.18
N ASP A 80 30.30 -1.16 -0.39
CA ASP A 80 31.15 -1.64 -1.49
C ASP A 80 31.64 -3.09 -1.29
N LYS A 81 31.69 -3.56 -0.04
CA LYS A 81 32.03 -4.95 0.33
C LYS A 81 30.86 -5.92 0.23
N GLY A 82 29.63 -5.42 0.14
CA GLY A 82 28.43 -6.25 0.02
C GLY A 82 28.46 -7.23 -1.16
N GLU A 83 27.70 -8.32 -1.04
CA GLU A 83 27.51 -9.28 -2.13
C GLU A 83 26.81 -8.59 -3.32
N PRO A 84 27.21 -8.80 -4.58
CA PRO A 84 26.47 -8.24 -5.71
C PRO A 84 24.96 -8.55 -5.61
N ILE A 85 24.12 -7.51 -5.65
CA ILE A 85 22.67 -7.60 -5.35
C ILE A 85 21.96 -8.77 -6.04
N ILE A 86 22.27 -9.04 -7.31
CA ILE A 86 21.66 -10.14 -8.07
C ILE A 86 21.97 -11.50 -7.44
N GLN A 87 23.19 -11.71 -6.96
CA GLN A 87 23.60 -12.97 -6.31
C GLN A 87 22.93 -13.10 -4.95
N GLY A 88 22.90 -12.01 -4.18
CA GLY A 88 22.27 -12.00 -2.87
C GLY A 88 20.75 -12.23 -2.92
N LEU A 89 20.03 -11.58 -3.83
CA LEU A 89 18.60 -11.83 -4.04
C LEU A 89 18.31 -13.28 -4.45
N ARG A 90 19.14 -13.88 -5.32
CA ARG A 90 19.00 -15.30 -5.66
C ARG A 90 19.19 -16.21 -4.45
N ARG A 91 20.18 -15.91 -3.60
CA ARG A 91 20.42 -16.66 -2.36
C ARG A 91 19.24 -16.52 -1.40
N PHE A 92 18.74 -15.31 -1.21
CA PHE A 92 17.59 -15.03 -0.35
C PHE A 92 16.34 -15.78 -0.84
N MET A 93 15.93 -15.62 -2.11
CA MET A 93 14.75 -16.29 -2.64
C MET A 93 14.88 -17.82 -2.65
N LYS A 94 16.10 -18.35 -2.86
CA LYS A 94 16.38 -19.79 -2.73
C LYS A 94 16.25 -20.25 -1.28
N TRP A 95 16.76 -19.49 -0.33
CA TRP A 95 16.67 -19.79 1.10
C TRP A 95 15.21 -19.76 1.57
N CYS A 96 14.40 -18.80 1.13
CA CYS A 96 12.96 -18.77 1.43
C CYS A 96 12.26 -20.06 0.95
N GLY A 97 12.60 -20.55 -0.24
CA GLY A 97 11.95 -21.72 -0.85
C GLY A 97 10.67 -21.34 -1.62
N PRO A 98 10.05 -22.27 -2.36
CA PRO A 98 8.93 -22.00 -3.28
C PRO A 98 7.58 -21.74 -2.60
N ASP A 99 7.40 -22.20 -1.37
CA ASP A 99 6.15 -22.20 -0.59
C ASP A 99 6.15 -21.17 0.55
N ALA A 100 7.17 -20.30 0.59
CA ALA A 100 7.29 -19.27 1.62
C ALA A 100 6.11 -18.29 1.61
N GLU A 101 5.51 -18.10 2.79
CA GLU A 101 4.66 -16.96 3.14
C GLU A 101 5.52 -15.93 3.86
N PHE A 102 5.40 -14.66 3.52
CA PHE A 102 6.25 -13.60 4.07
C PHE A 102 5.52 -12.80 5.16
N ALA A 103 6.25 -12.19 6.08
CA ALA A 103 5.67 -11.25 7.02
C ALA A 103 6.69 -10.16 7.35
N GLU A 104 6.21 -8.93 7.41
CA GLU A 104 7.03 -7.73 7.59
C GLU A 104 6.42 -6.88 8.72
N TRP A 105 7.23 -6.08 9.41
CA TRP A 105 6.72 -5.13 10.41
C TRP A 105 6.19 -3.86 9.73
N GLY A 106 5.09 -3.99 9.01
CA GLY A 106 4.50 -2.92 8.21
C GLY A 106 4.08 -3.43 6.84
N MET A 107 4.32 -2.62 5.81
CA MET A 107 3.90 -2.91 4.42
C MET A 107 4.87 -2.32 3.36
N ASP A 108 6.10 -1.97 3.75
CA ASP A 108 7.03 -1.23 2.90
C ASP A 108 8.09 -2.11 2.21
N ASP A 109 8.49 -3.24 2.82
CA ASP A 109 9.56 -4.11 2.34
C ASP A 109 9.16 -4.91 1.11
N VAL A 110 7.95 -5.49 1.07
CA VAL A 110 7.50 -6.26 -0.11
C VAL A 110 7.49 -5.43 -1.39
N PRO A 111 6.97 -4.18 -1.40
CA PRO A 111 7.14 -3.26 -2.53
C PRO A 111 8.59 -3.05 -2.98
N VAL A 112 9.52 -2.90 -2.03
CA VAL A 112 10.95 -2.72 -2.33
C VAL A 112 11.54 -4.00 -2.92
N LEU A 113 11.27 -5.16 -2.29
CA LEU A 113 11.70 -6.47 -2.77
C LEU A 113 11.28 -6.72 -4.21
N LYS A 114 9.99 -6.54 -4.53
CA LYS A 114 9.47 -6.81 -5.86
C LYS A 114 10.06 -5.91 -6.94
N GLN A 115 10.25 -4.61 -6.66
CA GLN A 115 10.95 -3.72 -7.60
C GLN A 115 12.41 -4.14 -7.84
N ASN A 116 13.11 -4.57 -6.78
CA ASN A 116 14.50 -5.05 -6.90
C ASN A 116 14.60 -6.39 -7.65
N LEU A 117 13.68 -7.33 -7.43
CA LEU A 117 13.58 -8.57 -8.19
C LEU A 117 13.41 -8.28 -9.68
N PHE A 118 12.46 -7.42 -10.03
CA PHE A 118 12.22 -7.00 -11.42
C PHE A 118 13.46 -6.37 -12.07
N LEU A 119 14.08 -5.37 -11.42
CA LEU A 119 15.27 -4.68 -11.93
C LEU A 119 16.51 -5.60 -12.02
N CYS A 120 16.54 -6.68 -11.25
CA CYS A 120 17.55 -7.72 -11.32
C CYS A 120 17.21 -8.87 -12.28
N ASN A 121 16.08 -8.78 -13.00
CA ASN A 121 15.57 -9.81 -13.91
C ASN A 121 15.41 -11.17 -13.20
N LEU A 122 14.83 -11.13 -12.00
CA LEU A 122 14.41 -12.26 -11.18
C LEU A 122 12.88 -12.28 -11.08
N ASP A 123 12.31 -13.43 -10.72
CA ASP A 123 10.86 -13.61 -10.58
C ASP A 123 10.27 -12.73 -9.47
N GLU A 124 9.62 -11.65 -9.87
CA GLU A 124 8.95 -10.68 -8.99
C GLU A 124 7.48 -11.03 -8.68
N SER A 125 6.98 -12.16 -9.22
CA SER A 125 5.63 -12.64 -8.89
C SER A 125 5.51 -13.05 -7.41
N ARG A 126 6.66 -13.27 -6.74
CA ARG A 126 6.79 -13.63 -5.34
C ARG A 126 7.30 -12.45 -4.50
N PRO A 127 6.83 -12.28 -3.25
CA PRO A 127 5.86 -13.13 -2.54
C PRO A 127 4.42 -13.00 -3.09
N THR A 128 3.68 -14.12 -2.99
CA THR A 128 2.25 -14.20 -3.34
C THR A 128 1.35 -14.01 -2.12
N VAL A 129 1.82 -14.44 -0.94
CA VAL A 129 1.18 -14.25 0.35
C VAL A 129 2.17 -13.53 1.27
N TRP A 130 1.71 -12.44 1.87
CA TRP A 130 2.47 -11.74 2.88
C TRP A 130 1.56 -11.05 3.90
N TYR A 131 2.08 -10.81 5.11
CA TYR A 131 1.33 -10.29 6.25
C TYR A 131 1.97 -9.02 6.83
N ASP A 132 1.11 -8.06 7.20
CA ASP A 132 1.48 -6.92 8.05
C ASP A 132 1.39 -7.33 9.52
N LEU A 133 2.53 -7.46 10.18
CA LEU A 133 2.58 -7.84 11.60
C LEU A 133 2.12 -6.70 12.53
N GLN A 134 2.19 -5.43 12.10
CA GLN A 134 1.60 -4.33 12.87
C GLN A 134 0.09 -4.51 12.98
N GLN A 135 -0.57 -4.96 11.91
CA GLN A 135 -2.01 -5.20 11.91
C GLN A 135 -2.39 -6.35 12.87
N LEU A 136 -1.64 -7.44 12.87
CA LEU A 136 -1.87 -8.55 13.81
C LEU A 136 -1.66 -8.09 15.25
N PHE A 137 -0.55 -7.40 15.50
CA PHE A 137 -0.20 -6.88 16.80
C PHE A 137 -1.28 -5.94 17.36
N LEU A 138 -1.78 -5.01 16.54
CA LEU A 138 -2.80 -4.03 16.94
C LEU A 138 -4.17 -4.64 17.29
N ARG A 139 -4.46 -5.86 16.84
CA ARG A 139 -5.69 -6.57 17.18
C ARG A 139 -5.71 -7.00 18.64
N GLU A 140 -4.56 -7.42 19.16
CA GLU A 140 -4.40 -7.93 20.53
C GLU A 140 -3.89 -6.85 21.49
N TYR A 141 -3.13 -5.89 20.97
CA TYR A 141 -2.59 -4.75 21.69
C TYR A 141 -2.99 -3.42 21.03
N PRO A 142 -4.23 -2.97 21.25
CA PRO A 142 -4.72 -1.71 20.69
C PRO A 142 -3.85 -0.53 21.12
N ARG A 143 -3.47 0.29 20.14
CA ARG A 143 -2.67 1.49 20.33
C ARG A 143 -3.46 2.59 21.07
N LYS A 144 -2.81 3.26 22.01
CA LYS A 144 -3.32 4.50 22.64
C LYS A 144 -2.90 5.74 21.86
N GLU A 145 -3.61 6.85 22.09
CA GLU A 145 -3.24 8.13 21.51
C GLU A 145 -1.79 8.51 21.86
N GLY A 146 -1.01 8.91 20.86
CA GLY A 146 0.40 9.30 21.01
C GLY A 146 1.44 8.17 20.90
N GLU A 147 1.07 6.89 21.02
CA GLU A 147 2.03 5.79 20.93
C GLU A 147 2.54 5.60 19.49
N GLY A 148 3.80 5.25 19.26
CA GLY A 148 4.34 5.00 17.90
C GLY A 148 4.18 3.55 17.44
N MET A 149 4.16 3.30 16.12
CA MET A 149 4.15 1.95 15.53
C MET A 149 5.47 1.53 14.85
N LYS A 150 6.49 2.41 14.87
CA LYS A 150 7.85 1.99 14.54
C LYS A 150 8.26 0.85 15.47
N LEU A 151 9.03 -0.11 14.96
CA LEU A 151 9.43 -1.30 15.70
C LEU A 151 10.04 -0.94 17.07
N GLU A 152 11.02 -0.04 17.09
CA GLU A 152 11.67 0.47 18.32
C GLU A 152 10.68 0.92 19.40
N ASN A 153 9.65 1.68 19.00
CA ASN A 153 8.64 2.16 19.96
C ASN A 153 7.83 1.00 20.55
N VAL A 154 7.49 0.00 19.73
CA VAL A 154 6.67 -1.13 20.17
C VAL A 154 7.49 -2.09 21.02
N VAL A 155 8.71 -2.43 20.62
CA VAL A 155 9.67 -3.23 21.41
C VAL A 155 9.87 -2.60 22.79
N THR A 156 10.13 -1.29 22.83
CA THR A 156 10.27 -0.54 24.09
C THR A 156 8.99 -0.58 24.92
N ARG A 157 7.83 -0.33 24.31
CA ARG A 157 6.52 -0.36 24.99
C ARG A 157 6.21 -1.73 25.60
N MET A 158 6.61 -2.80 24.93
CA MET A 158 6.38 -4.17 25.41
C MET A 158 7.41 -4.65 26.41
N GLY A 159 8.42 -3.83 26.74
CA GLY A 159 9.45 -4.17 27.72
C GLY A 159 10.38 -5.29 27.25
N ILE A 160 10.54 -5.46 25.93
CA ILE A 160 11.52 -6.40 25.37
C ILE A 160 12.93 -5.83 25.61
N PRO A 161 13.89 -6.62 26.10
CA PRO A 161 15.26 -6.15 26.32
C PRO A 161 15.91 -5.60 25.04
N LEU A 162 16.47 -4.38 25.13
CA LEU A 162 17.09 -3.68 24.01
C LEU A 162 18.57 -4.09 23.86
N GLU A 163 18.82 -5.35 23.49
CA GLU A 163 20.16 -5.94 23.41
C GLU A 163 20.74 -5.95 21.98
N ARG A 164 19.92 -5.68 20.97
CA ARG A 164 20.27 -5.63 19.55
C ARG A 164 20.13 -4.20 19.01
N PRO A 165 20.96 -3.78 18.03
CA PRO A 165 20.78 -2.49 17.38
C PRO A 165 19.45 -2.43 16.62
N PHE A 166 18.90 -1.22 16.47
CA PHE A 166 17.84 -0.92 15.50
C PHE A 166 18.46 -0.45 14.19
N HIS A 167 17.74 -0.59 13.07
CA HIS A 167 18.25 -0.30 11.72
C HIS A 167 19.39 -1.23 11.28
N ASP A 168 19.33 -2.47 11.78
CA ASP A 168 20.08 -3.64 11.33
C ASP A 168 19.02 -4.69 10.99
N ALA A 169 18.97 -5.11 9.74
CA ALA A 169 17.82 -5.83 9.21
C ALA A 169 17.58 -7.16 9.95
N LEU A 170 18.65 -7.87 10.33
CA LEU A 170 18.49 -9.14 11.08
C LEU A 170 18.02 -8.88 12.52
N SER A 171 18.57 -7.86 13.17
CA SER A 171 18.18 -7.48 14.53
C SER A 171 16.72 -7.04 14.60
N ASP A 172 16.27 -6.23 13.64
CA ASP A 172 14.88 -5.79 13.54
C ASP A 172 13.93 -6.95 13.23
N THR A 173 14.36 -7.89 12.39
CA THR A 173 13.62 -9.14 12.18
C THR A 173 13.53 -9.98 13.46
N LEU A 174 14.60 -10.07 14.26
CA LEU A 174 14.60 -10.84 15.52
C LEU A 174 13.73 -10.18 16.59
N TYR A 175 13.73 -8.84 16.69
CA TYR A 175 12.78 -8.12 17.54
C TYR A 175 11.33 -8.34 17.09
N THR A 176 11.10 -8.39 15.79
CA THR A 176 9.80 -8.71 15.23
C THR A 176 9.36 -10.13 15.60
N ALA A 177 10.28 -11.11 15.60
CA ALA A 177 10.02 -12.46 16.11
C ALA A 177 9.71 -12.47 17.62
N ASP A 178 10.43 -11.67 18.43
CA ASP A 178 10.16 -11.52 19.86
C ASP A 178 8.75 -10.95 20.12
N LEU A 179 8.30 -9.98 19.31
CA LEU A 179 6.91 -9.50 19.35
C LEU A 179 5.90 -10.57 18.91
N CYS A 180 6.23 -11.38 17.91
CA CYS A 180 5.36 -12.48 17.47
C CYS A 180 5.12 -13.53 18.56
N ARG A 181 6.10 -13.78 19.45
CA ARG A 181 5.95 -14.67 20.62
C ARG A 181 4.89 -14.20 21.61
N MET A 182 4.49 -12.93 21.54
CA MET A 182 3.45 -12.35 22.39
C MET A 182 2.05 -12.50 21.81
N LEU A 183 1.91 -13.02 20.58
CA LEU A 183 0.65 -13.10 19.84
C LEU A 183 0.17 -14.54 19.71
N ASP A 184 -1.15 -14.74 19.57
CA ASP A 184 -1.67 -15.99 18.98
C ASP A 184 -1.48 -15.93 17.46
N LEU A 185 -0.26 -16.24 17.01
CA LEU A 185 0.14 -16.10 15.62
C LEU A 185 -0.68 -17.02 14.70
N ARG A 186 -0.99 -18.24 15.15
CA ARG A 186 -1.82 -19.20 14.41
C ARG A 186 -3.21 -18.62 14.13
N ALA A 187 -3.90 -18.12 15.15
CA ALA A 187 -5.22 -17.52 14.99
C ALA A 187 -5.16 -16.18 14.25
N GLY A 188 -4.09 -15.39 14.47
CA GLY A 188 -3.77 -14.16 13.76
C GLY A 188 -3.73 -14.35 12.25
N LEU A 189 -2.84 -15.23 11.78
CA LEU A 189 -2.63 -15.49 10.37
C LEU A 189 -3.84 -16.15 9.71
N ALA A 190 -4.54 -17.05 10.42
CA ALA A 190 -5.76 -17.69 9.90
C ALA A 190 -6.91 -16.70 9.70
N ALA A 191 -7.02 -15.67 10.54
CA ALA A 191 -8.04 -14.63 10.45
C ALA A 191 -7.55 -13.36 9.72
N TYR A 192 -6.34 -13.37 9.15
CA TYR A 192 -5.80 -12.21 8.46
C TYR A 192 -6.67 -11.90 7.22
N PRO A 193 -7.15 -10.66 7.06
CA PRO A 193 -8.10 -10.33 6.01
C PRO A 193 -7.45 -10.48 4.64
N SER A 194 -8.22 -10.98 3.67
CA SER A 194 -7.78 -10.89 2.27
C SER A 194 -7.70 -9.42 1.82
N GLU A 195 -7.03 -9.17 0.70
CA GLU A 195 -7.04 -7.84 0.08
C GLU A 195 -8.49 -7.39 -0.22
N GLU A 196 -9.37 -8.33 -0.60
CA GLU A 196 -10.78 -8.03 -0.84
C GLU A 196 -11.50 -7.57 0.43
N ASP A 197 -11.31 -8.29 1.53
CA ASP A 197 -11.93 -7.95 2.82
C ASP A 197 -11.47 -6.57 3.30
N THR A 198 -10.17 -6.30 3.19
CA THR A 198 -9.57 -5.01 3.54
C THR A 198 -10.17 -3.87 2.69
N LEU A 199 -10.27 -4.06 1.37
CA LEU A 199 -10.88 -3.09 0.48
C LEU A 199 -12.38 -2.90 0.77
N ARG A 200 -13.11 -3.98 1.07
CA ARG A 200 -14.53 -3.95 1.41
C ARG A 200 -14.78 -3.19 2.71
N GLN A 201 -14.05 -3.48 3.77
CA GLN A 201 -14.16 -2.79 5.06
C GLN A 201 -13.89 -1.29 4.90
N SER A 202 -12.89 -0.92 4.10
CA SER A 202 -12.56 0.49 3.84
C SER A 202 -13.60 1.22 2.98
N LEU A 203 -14.15 0.55 1.96
CA LEU A 203 -15.04 1.16 0.98
C LEU A 203 -16.52 1.19 1.43
N CYS A 204 -16.94 0.15 2.16
CA CYS A 204 -18.31 -0.13 2.59
C CYS A 204 -18.46 -0.15 4.12
N PRO A 205 -18.06 0.91 4.87
CA PRO A 205 -18.16 0.92 6.32
C PRO A 205 -19.62 0.97 6.77
N THR A 206 -19.96 0.22 7.81
CA THR A 206 -21.28 0.20 8.45
C THR A 206 -21.49 1.39 9.40
N PRO A 207 -22.69 1.99 9.46
CA PRO A 207 -23.88 1.67 8.66
C PRO A 207 -23.79 2.22 7.22
N GLY A 208 -24.45 1.54 6.30
CA GLY A 208 -24.63 2.01 4.93
C GLY A 208 -25.21 0.92 4.02
N ASP A 209 -26.01 1.33 3.04
CA ASP A 209 -26.55 0.43 2.02
C ASP A 209 -25.61 0.45 0.80
N TYR A 210 -24.73 -0.54 0.76
CA TYR A 210 -23.76 -0.74 -0.31
C TYR A 210 -24.16 -1.95 -1.15
N ARG A 211 -24.09 -1.80 -2.48
CA ARG A 211 -24.43 -2.85 -3.44
C ARG A 211 -23.34 -2.93 -4.52
N ASP A 212 -23.35 -4.03 -5.29
CA ASP A 212 -22.42 -4.27 -6.42
C ASP A 212 -20.94 -4.04 -6.08
N PHE A 213 -20.48 -4.53 -4.92
CA PHE A 213 -19.06 -4.47 -4.59
C PHE A 213 -18.26 -5.42 -5.49
N LYS A 214 -17.19 -4.91 -6.10
CA LYS A 214 -16.27 -5.66 -6.98
C LYS A 214 -14.83 -5.21 -6.77
N VAL A 215 -13.88 -6.12 -6.97
CA VAL A 215 -12.43 -5.83 -6.98
C VAL A 215 -11.81 -6.24 -8.30
N PHE A 216 -10.96 -5.37 -8.83
CA PHE A 216 -10.19 -5.54 -10.06
C PHE A 216 -8.69 -5.45 -9.71
N ARG A 217 -7.85 -6.33 -10.24
CA ARG A 217 -6.44 -6.48 -9.83
C ARG A 217 -5.51 -6.51 -11.03
N GLY A 218 -4.21 -6.28 -10.80
CA GLY A 218 -3.16 -6.43 -11.82
C GLY A 218 -3.02 -5.25 -12.77
N TYR A 219 -3.56 -4.08 -12.42
CA TYR A 219 -3.48 -2.89 -13.28
C TYR A 219 -2.16 -2.17 -13.10
N LEU A 220 -1.55 -1.71 -14.19
CA LEU A 220 -0.27 -0.99 -14.11
C LEU A 220 -0.44 0.52 -13.96
N ASP A 221 -1.49 1.08 -14.56
CA ASP A 221 -1.79 2.50 -14.49
C ASP A 221 -2.89 2.77 -13.46
N GLN A 222 -2.58 3.68 -12.54
CA GLN A 222 -3.50 4.18 -11.55
C GLN A 222 -4.78 4.72 -12.20
N SER A 223 -4.71 5.37 -13.35
CA SER A 223 -5.84 6.06 -14.00
C SER A 223 -6.97 5.12 -14.46
N MET A 224 -6.69 3.81 -14.55
CA MET A 224 -7.61 2.80 -15.09
C MET A 224 -8.90 2.65 -14.28
N TRP A 225 -8.92 3.02 -13.00
CA TRP A 225 -10.16 3.00 -12.20
C TRP A 225 -11.31 3.80 -12.84
N LYS A 226 -10.97 4.84 -13.62
CA LYS A 226 -11.93 5.69 -14.32
C LYS A 226 -11.98 5.43 -15.83
N LEU A 227 -10.84 5.10 -16.44
CA LEU A 227 -10.72 4.98 -17.89
C LEU A 227 -11.16 3.62 -18.43
N ASP A 228 -10.99 2.54 -17.66
CA ASP A 228 -11.42 1.21 -18.08
C ASP A 228 -12.95 1.09 -17.95
N PRO A 229 -13.71 0.88 -19.04
CA PRO A 229 -15.15 0.72 -18.98
C PRO A 229 -15.61 -0.46 -18.11
N VAL A 230 -14.79 -1.52 -17.98
CA VAL A 230 -15.06 -2.68 -17.12
C VAL A 230 -15.13 -2.26 -15.65
N ILE A 231 -14.31 -1.28 -15.26
CA ILE A 231 -14.29 -0.71 -13.92
C ILE A 231 -15.31 0.44 -13.80
N GLY A 232 -15.24 1.40 -14.71
CA GLY A 232 -15.96 2.68 -14.63
C GLY A 232 -17.47 2.58 -14.83
N THR A 233 -17.95 1.55 -15.53
CA THR A 233 -19.38 1.39 -15.83
C THR A 233 -20.08 0.60 -14.73
N MET A 234 -20.96 1.27 -13.99
CA MET A 234 -21.79 0.66 -12.94
C MET A 234 -23.27 0.64 -13.34
N ALA A 235 -23.97 -0.44 -13.01
CA ALA A 235 -25.41 -0.55 -13.20
C ALA A 235 -26.17 0.06 -12.02
N CYS A 236 -27.34 0.63 -12.29
CA CYS A 236 -28.26 1.05 -11.25
C CYS A 236 -28.72 -0.19 -10.45
N PRO A 237 -28.61 -0.19 -9.11
CA PRO A 237 -28.95 -1.35 -8.30
C PRO A 237 -30.46 -1.63 -8.22
N VAL A 238 -31.30 -0.80 -8.84
CA VAL A 238 -32.77 -0.95 -8.86
C VAL A 238 -33.26 -1.47 -10.21
N CYS A 239 -32.80 -0.88 -11.32
CA CYS A 239 -33.31 -1.21 -12.66
C CYS A 239 -32.26 -1.79 -13.62
N GLY A 240 -31.00 -1.92 -13.20
CA GLY A 240 -29.91 -2.45 -14.03
C GLY A 240 -29.37 -1.50 -15.12
N THR A 241 -30.01 -0.36 -15.37
CA THR A 241 -29.53 0.62 -16.38
C THR A 241 -28.20 1.24 -15.96
N ALA A 242 -27.28 1.46 -16.91
CA ALA A 242 -26.01 2.12 -16.66
C ALA A 242 -26.19 3.50 -15.99
N LEU A 243 -25.40 3.74 -14.94
CA LEU A 243 -25.39 5.00 -14.20
C LEU A 243 -24.60 6.07 -14.97
N GLN A 244 -25.10 7.31 -14.91
CA GLN A 244 -24.42 8.49 -15.43
C GLN A 244 -23.74 9.24 -14.28
N PRO A 245 -22.41 9.16 -14.12
CA PRO A 245 -21.69 9.87 -13.07
C PRO A 245 -21.76 11.39 -13.28
N ASP A 246 -21.67 12.15 -12.19
CA ASP A 246 -21.40 13.58 -12.26
C ASP A 246 -19.97 13.84 -12.74
N ASP A 247 -19.75 14.99 -13.39
CA ASP A 247 -18.41 15.41 -13.80
C ASP A 247 -17.49 15.66 -12.60
N VAL A 248 -18.08 15.98 -11.43
CA VAL A 248 -17.33 16.16 -10.20
C VAL A 248 -17.03 14.82 -9.54
N TRP A 249 -15.76 14.58 -9.25
CA TRP A 249 -15.29 13.46 -8.44
C TRP A 249 -14.61 14.00 -7.19
N LEU A 250 -15.11 13.58 -6.02
CA LEU A 250 -14.57 14.01 -4.74
C LEU A 250 -13.66 12.94 -4.16
N LYS A 251 -12.52 13.39 -3.62
CA LYS A 251 -11.56 12.52 -2.94
C LYS A 251 -12.02 12.19 -1.53
N LYS A 252 -11.84 10.93 -1.10
CA LYS A 252 -12.08 10.44 0.26
C LYS A 252 -10.82 9.74 0.79
N GLY A 253 -10.07 10.43 1.65
CA GLY A 253 -8.76 9.96 2.13
C GLY A 253 -7.69 10.01 1.03
N SER A 254 -6.64 9.21 1.15
CA SER A 254 -5.51 9.18 0.21
C SER A 254 -5.83 8.47 -1.11
N SER A 255 -6.65 7.41 -1.07
CA SER A 255 -6.88 6.50 -2.20
C SER A 255 -8.35 6.22 -2.53
N GLY A 256 -9.29 6.99 -1.96
CA GLY A 256 -10.72 6.85 -2.24
C GLY A 256 -11.25 7.97 -3.13
N TRP A 257 -12.21 7.64 -3.99
CA TRP A 257 -12.94 8.60 -4.83
C TRP A 257 -14.42 8.26 -4.84
N TYR A 258 -15.27 9.28 -4.98
CA TYR A 258 -16.69 9.06 -5.15
C TYR A 258 -17.39 10.19 -5.90
N THR A 259 -18.52 9.86 -6.50
CA THR A 259 -19.41 10.81 -7.17
C THR A 259 -20.86 10.40 -7.02
N LEU A 260 -21.79 11.36 -7.09
CA LEU A 260 -23.22 11.06 -7.20
C LEU A 260 -23.56 10.81 -8.67
N SER A 261 -24.16 9.67 -8.97
CA SER A 261 -24.60 9.33 -10.32
C SER A 261 -26.11 9.37 -10.44
N GLN A 262 -26.60 9.65 -11.65
CA GLN A 262 -28.02 9.60 -11.97
C GLN A 262 -28.32 8.34 -12.78
N CYS A 263 -29.42 7.67 -12.47
CA CYS A 263 -29.95 6.62 -13.33
C CYS A 263 -30.93 7.25 -14.33
N PRO A 264 -30.72 7.10 -15.66
CA PRO A 264 -31.61 7.68 -16.66
C PRO A 264 -33.08 7.25 -16.53
N VAL A 265 -33.32 6.03 -16.01
CA VAL A 265 -34.66 5.46 -15.86
C VAL A 265 -35.29 5.86 -14.52
N CYS A 266 -34.53 5.83 -13.42
CA CYS A 266 -35.08 6.11 -12.08
C CYS A 266 -35.14 7.60 -11.76
N LYS A 267 -34.32 8.44 -12.39
CA LYS A 267 -34.25 9.88 -12.11
C LYS A 267 -35.64 10.53 -12.22
N GLY A 268 -36.02 11.29 -11.19
CA GLY A 268 -37.30 12.00 -11.15
C GLY A 268 -38.52 11.12 -10.89
N ARG A 269 -38.36 9.80 -10.76
CA ARG A 269 -39.40 8.89 -10.26
C ARG A 269 -39.30 8.78 -8.74
N GLY A 270 -40.41 8.50 -8.07
CA GLY A 270 -40.37 8.05 -6.67
C GLY A 270 -39.59 6.73 -6.55
N GLY A 271 -38.84 6.54 -5.48
CA GLY A 271 -38.08 5.30 -5.21
C GLY A 271 -36.61 5.51 -4.85
N GLU A 272 -35.95 4.41 -4.46
CA GLU A 272 -34.64 4.44 -3.80
C GLU A 272 -33.53 5.10 -4.64
N ALA A 273 -33.49 4.85 -5.95
CA ALA A 273 -32.48 5.38 -6.87
C ALA A 273 -32.86 6.73 -7.52
N GLY A 274 -34.09 7.23 -7.31
CA GLY A 274 -34.59 8.43 -7.99
C GLY A 274 -33.87 9.72 -7.56
N ARG A 275 -33.22 9.70 -6.41
CA ARG A 275 -32.40 10.80 -5.86
C ARG A 275 -30.93 10.74 -6.29
N GLY A 276 -30.57 9.74 -7.10
CA GLY A 276 -29.20 9.40 -7.47
C GLY A 276 -28.64 8.25 -6.64
N VAL A 277 -27.47 7.77 -7.05
CA VAL A 277 -26.74 6.66 -6.43
C VAL A 277 -25.26 7.03 -6.38
N PHE A 278 -24.58 6.86 -5.24
CA PHE A 278 -23.15 7.15 -5.18
C PHE A 278 -22.35 6.03 -5.82
N GLN A 279 -21.46 6.37 -6.75
CA GLN A 279 -20.38 5.49 -7.19
C GLN A 279 -19.16 5.76 -6.33
N LYS A 280 -18.56 4.71 -5.76
CA LYS A 280 -17.40 4.83 -4.86
C LYS A 280 -16.30 3.89 -5.32
N TYR A 281 -15.07 4.37 -5.19
CA TYR A 281 -13.86 3.64 -5.53
C TYR A 281 -12.87 3.71 -4.37
N ARG A 282 -12.11 2.63 -4.20
CA ARG A 282 -10.93 2.55 -3.33
C ARG A 282 -9.81 1.91 -4.13
N MET A 283 -8.65 2.53 -4.09
CA MET A 283 -7.47 2.07 -4.81
C MET A 283 -6.44 1.57 -3.79
N SER A 284 -5.75 0.50 -4.14
CA SER A 284 -4.65 -0.10 -3.39
C SER A 284 -3.49 -0.34 -4.34
N ARG A 285 -2.26 -0.21 -3.83
CA ARG A 285 -1.03 -0.56 -4.56
C ARG A 285 -0.11 -1.34 -3.63
N ARG A 286 -0.64 -2.45 -3.15
CA ARG A 286 -0.10 -3.19 -2.00
C ARG A 286 1.31 -3.73 -2.26
N ASP A 287 1.57 -4.22 -3.47
CA ASP A 287 2.84 -4.84 -3.84
C ASP A 287 3.83 -3.86 -4.48
N GLY A 288 3.50 -2.57 -4.53
CA GLY A 288 4.32 -1.53 -5.16
C GLY A 288 4.36 -1.52 -6.69
N LEU A 289 3.94 -2.59 -7.36
CA LEU A 289 4.03 -2.74 -8.82
C LEU A 289 2.67 -2.62 -9.50
N HIS A 290 1.63 -3.15 -8.88
CA HIS A 290 0.29 -3.27 -9.44
C HIS A 290 -0.74 -2.55 -8.58
N TRP A 291 -1.73 -1.99 -9.26
CA TRP A 291 -2.94 -1.42 -8.69
C TRP A 291 -4.04 -2.47 -8.60
N ALA A 292 -4.74 -2.42 -7.46
CA ALA A 292 -6.05 -3.00 -7.28
C ALA A 292 -7.09 -1.90 -7.08
N PHE A 293 -8.27 -2.11 -7.63
CA PHE A 293 -9.40 -1.18 -7.59
C PHE A 293 -10.61 -1.90 -7.04
N ALA A 294 -11.13 -1.44 -5.91
CA ALA A 294 -12.45 -1.81 -5.43
C ALA A 294 -13.46 -0.74 -5.82
N ARG A 295 -14.66 -1.16 -6.20
CA ARG A 295 -15.80 -0.27 -6.46
C ARG A 295 -17.06 -0.79 -5.80
N CYS A 296 -17.96 0.13 -5.45
CA CYS A 296 -19.33 -0.20 -5.06
C CYS A 296 -20.29 0.94 -5.39
N VAL A 297 -21.58 0.64 -5.37
CA VAL A 297 -22.62 1.67 -5.31
C VAL A 297 -23.14 1.82 -3.88
N GLN A 298 -23.42 3.04 -3.46
CA GLN A 298 -24.04 3.33 -2.17
C GLN A 298 -25.36 4.07 -2.37
N MET A 299 -26.43 3.56 -1.76
CA MET A 299 -27.72 4.27 -1.74
C MET A 299 -27.63 5.49 -0.83
N PRO A 300 -28.05 6.68 -1.29
CA PRO A 300 -27.93 7.88 -0.50
C PRO A 300 -28.99 7.95 0.61
N ASP A 301 -28.54 8.31 1.81
CA ASP A 301 -29.39 8.92 2.84
C ASP A 301 -29.40 10.46 2.73
N ASP A 302 -30.29 11.12 3.46
CA ASP A 302 -30.44 12.59 3.38
C ASP A 302 -29.17 13.33 3.80
N ALA A 303 -28.49 12.85 4.85
CA ALA A 303 -27.26 13.44 5.35
C ALA A 303 -26.12 13.38 4.33
N SER A 304 -26.01 12.26 3.62
CA SER A 304 -25.00 12.02 2.58
C SER A 304 -25.24 12.91 1.35
N LEU A 305 -26.49 13.17 0.98
CA LEU A 305 -26.84 14.10 -0.11
C LEU A 305 -26.54 15.55 0.26
N VAL A 306 -26.88 15.97 1.49
CA VAL A 306 -26.55 17.31 1.99
C VAL A 306 -25.03 17.51 2.00
N ARG A 307 -24.30 16.53 2.52
CA ARG A 307 -22.82 16.55 2.53
C ARG A 307 -22.25 16.62 1.11
N TRP A 308 -22.75 15.81 0.19
CA TRP A 308 -22.33 15.82 -1.21
C TRP A 308 -22.53 17.20 -1.85
N LYS A 309 -23.74 17.78 -1.75
CA LYS A 309 -24.05 19.10 -2.30
C LYS A 309 -23.09 20.18 -1.78
N LYS A 310 -22.87 20.21 -0.47
CA LYS A 310 -21.93 21.13 0.18
C LYS A 310 -20.50 20.95 -0.35
N GLN A 311 -20.01 19.72 -0.38
CA GLN A 311 -18.63 19.43 -0.79
C GLN A 311 -18.42 19.68 -2.30
N LYS A 312 -19.41 19.36 -3.14
CA LYS A 312 -19.40 19.66 -4.57
C LYS A 312 -19.31 21.18 -4.81
N ALA A 313 -20.14 21.97 -4.14
CA ALA A 313 -20.11 23.43 -4.26
C ALA A 313 -18.73 24.00 -3.87
N GLN A 314 -18.18 23.56 -2.73
CA GLN A 314 -16.83 23.94 -2.30
C GLN A 314 -15.74 23.52 -3.28
N TYR A 315 -15.88 22.33 -3.89
CA TYR A 315 -14.94 21.86 -4.91
C TYR A 315 -14.95 22.75 -6.15
N LEU A 316 -16.14 23.05 -6.67
CA LEU A 316 -16.30 23.90 -7.85
C LEU A 316 -15.76 25.31 -7.61
N GLU A 317 -16.02 25.87 -6.42
CA GLU A 317 -15.49 27.17 -6.03
C GLU A 317 -13.95 27.19 -6.00
N ARG A 318 -13.33 26.14 -5.44
CA ARG A 318 -11.86 26.02 -5.46
C ARG A 318 -11.30 25.91 -6.87
N GLN A 319 -11.98 25.19 -7.77
CA GLN A 319 -11.54 25.11 -9.17
C GLN A 319 -11.66 26.45 -9.87
N ARG A 320 -12.72 27.21 -9.62
CA ARG A 320 -12.91 28.57 -10.15
C ARG A 320 -11.78 29.50 -9.70
N LEU A 321 -11.53 29.60 -8.39
CA LEU A 321 -10.46 30.45 -7.84
C LEU A 321 -9.08 30.06 -8.35
N LYS A 322 -8.83 28.75 -8.53
CA LYS A 322 -7.57 28.26 -9.12
C LYS A 322 -7.44 28.69 -10.58
N ALA A 323 -8.51 28.58 -11.37
CA ALA A 323 -8.50 28.99 -12.78
C ALA A 323 -8.31 30.51 -12.91
N GLU A 324 -8.98 31.31 -12.08
CA GLU A 324 -8.81 32.77 -12.03
C GLU A 324 -7.37 33.15 -11.68
N ARG A 325 -6.77 32.51 -10.67
CA ARG A 325 -5.37 32.73 -10.31
C ARG A 325 -4.41 32.36 -11.43
N GLN A 326 -4.61 31.21 -12.07
CA GLN A 326 -3.76 30.77 -13.19
C GLN A 326 -3.89 31.70 -14.40
N ALA A 327 -5.09 32.21 -14.67
CA ALA A 327 -5.31 33.20 -15.72
C ALA A 327 -4.57 34.51 -15.41
N ALA A 328 -4.66 35.01 -14.18
CA ALA A 328 -3.95 36.22 -13.75
C ALA A 328 -2.42 36.05 -13.79
N GLU A 329 -1.90 34.89 -13.36
CA GLU A 329 -0.47 34.57 -13.45
C GLU A 329 0.00 34.51 -14.92
N ALA A 330 -0.80 33.91 -15.81
CA ALA A 330 -0.50 33.85 -17.24
C ALA A 330 -0.56 35.23 -17.92
N GLU A 331 -1.50 36.08 -17.52
CA GLU A 331 -1.60 37.46 -18.02
C GLU A 331 -0.43 38.33 -17.54
N ALA A 332 -0.06 38.25 -16.26
CA ALA A 332 1.11 38.94 -15.73
C ALA A 332 2.41 38.51 -16.43
N ALA A 333 2.57 37.20 -16.72
CA ALA A 333 3.72 36.69 -17.45
C ALA A 333 3.79 37.22 -18.89
N ARG A 334 2.66 37.55 -19.53
CA ARG A 334 2.61 38.13 -20.89
C ARG A 334 3.00 39.61 -20.93
N HIS A 335 3.00 40.31 -19.81
CA HIS A 335 3.41 41.71 -19.71
C HIS A 335 4.87 41.90 -19.29
N ILE A 336 5.59 40.80 -19.01
CA ILE A 336 7.01 40.79 -18.61
C ILE A 336 7.92 40.41 -19.79
N PHE A 337 7.35 39.94 -20.90
CA PHE A 337 7.98 39.79 -22.22
C PHE A 337 7.29 40.72 -23.22
#